data_AF-A0ABD4Q893-F1
#
_entry.id   AF-A0ABD4Q893-F1
#
_cell.length_a   1.000
_cell.length_b   1.000
_cell.length_c   1.000
_cell.angle_alpha   90.00
_cell.angle_beta   90.00
_cell.angle_gamma   90.00
#
_symmetry.space_group_name_H-M   'P 1'
#
loop_
_entity.id
_entity.type
_entity.pdbx_description
1 polymer ?
#
loop_
_entity_poly.entity_id
_entity_poly.type
_entity_poly.pdbx_seq_one_letter_code
_entity_poly.pdbx_strand_id
1 'polypeptide(L)' 'DYGAAHAAKYGHERYGKTYAGAYKDWKPGQKIHLIGHSMGGQTIRYLEELLRHGSPEEVDYQKQHGGDLSPLYKGGQD' A
#
# COMPACT_ATOMS: atom_id res chain seq x y z
N ASP A 1 0.02 -2.68 7.20
CA ASP A 1 -1.33 -3.12 6.80
C ASP A 1 -1.18 -3.71 5.42
N TYR A 2 -1.33 -5.03 5.30
CA TYR A 2 -1.24 -5.75 4.03
C TYR A 2 -2.56 -5.75 3.25
N GLY A 3 -3.63 -5.17 3.81
CA GLY A 3 -4.97 -5.20 3.22
C GLY A 3 -5.83 -6.31 3.83
N ALA A 4 -7.11 -6.01 4.08
CA ALA A 4 -8.03 -6.96 4.66
C ALA A 4 -8.42 -8.06 3.66
N ALA A 5 -8.66 -7.67 2.40
CA ALA A 5 -9.02 -8.61 1.34
C ALA A 5 -7.86 -9.57 1.05
N HIS A 6 -6.66 -9.02 0.90
CA HIS A 6 -5.44 -9.78 0.63
C HIS A 6 -5.13 -10.76 1.77
N ALA A 7 -5.15 -10.29 3.02
CA ALA A 7 -4.89 -11.14 4.18
C ALA A 7 -5.90 -12.29 4.30
N ALA A 8 -7.19 -12.01 4.10
CA ALA A 8 -8.24 -13.04 4.12
C ALA A 8 -8.08 -14.06 2.98
N LYS A 9 -7.74 -13.59 1.78
CA LYS A 9 -7.57 -14.43 0.59
C LYS A 9 -6.38 -15.38 0.68
N TYR A 10 -5.26 -14.91 1.22
CA TYR A 10 -4.01 -15.68 1.28
C TYR A 10 -3.72 -16.30 2.64
N GLY A 11 -4.59 -16.09 3.63
CA GLY A 11 -4.52 -16.78 4.92
C GLY A 11 -3.34 -16.36 5.78
N HIS A 12 -3.06 -15.06 5.88
CA HIS A 12 -2.01 -14.53 6.75
C HIS A 12 -2.47 -13.30 7.53
N GLU A 13 -1.69 -12.89 8.53
CA GLU A 13 -1.97 -11.71 9.35
C GLU A 13 -2.06 -10.44 8.50
N ARG A 14 -3.08 -9.61 8.77
CA ARG A 14 -3.27 -8.31 8.09
C ARG A 14 -2.20 -7.30 8.49
N TYR A 15 -1.78 -7.30 9.74
CA TYR A 15 -0.83 -6.31 10.26
C TYR A 15 0.55 -6.94 10.44
N GLY A 16 1.57 -6.27 9.90
CA GLY A 16 2.97 -6.61 10.09
C GLY A 16 3.64 -5.76 11.16
N LYS A 17 4.95 -5.53 11.00
CA LYS A 17 5.75 -4.69 11.90
C LYS A 17 5.32 -3.22 11.81
N THR A 18 5.57 -2.49 12.91
CA THR A 18 5.43 -1.02 12.96
C THR A 18 6.80 -0.37 12.71
N TYR A 19 6.82 0.71 11.93
CA TYR A 19 8.05 1.43 11.58
C TYR A 19 7.94 2.90 12.00
N ALA A 20 9.04 3.49 12.47
CA ALA A 20 9.10 4.91 12.83
C ALA A 20 8.97 5.86 11.61
N GLY A 21 9.18 5.35 10.39
CA GLY A 21 9.17 6.11 9.13
C GLY A 21 10.49 6.84 8.88
N ALA A 22 11.16 6.53 7.76
CA ALA A 22 12.44 7.16 7.40
C ALA A 22 12.28 8.59 6.85
N TYR A 23 11.16 8.84 6.17
CA TYR A 23 10.78 10.16 5.67
C TYR A 23 9.31 10.42 6.02
N LYS A 24 9.10 11.07 7.18
CA LYS A 24 7.76 11.21 7.79
C LYS A 24 6.85 12.20 7.07
N ASP A 25 7.44 13.14 6.36
CA ASP A 25 6.70 14.18 5.64
C ASP A 25 6.27 13.73 4.23
N TRP A 26 6.64 12.52 3.80
CA TRP A 26 6.39 12.02 2.45
C TRP A 26 4.90 12.07 2.10
N LYS A 27 4.58 12.89 1.09
CA LYS A 27 3.24 13.16 0.59
C LYS A 27 3.31 13.75 -0.83
N PRO A 28 2.20 13.85 -1.57
CA PRO A 28 2.17 14.50 -2.88
C PRO A 28 2.85 15.88 -2.86
N GLY A 29 3.70 16.13 -3.85
CA GLY A 29 4.57 17.31 -3.91
C GLY A 29 5.94 17.17 -3.23
N GLN A 30 6.15 16.15 -2.39
CA GLN A 30 7.44 15.81 -1.79
C GLN A 30 7.96 14.48 -2.35
N LYS A 31 8.58 14.51 -3.53
CA LYS A 31 8.95 13.29 -4.26
C LYS A 31 10.19 12.59 -3.73
N ILE A 32 10.33 11.30 -4.04
CA ILE A 32 11.52 10.49 -3.74
C ILE A 32 12.02 9.79 -5.02
N HIS A 33 13.31 9.46 -5.06
CA HIS A 33 13.88 8.57 -6.07
C HIS A 33 14.10 7.19 -5.47
N LEU A 34 13.58 6.16 -6.13
CA LEU A 34 13.70 4.78 -5.70
C LEU A 34 14.63 4.03 -6.67
N ILE A 35 15.74 3.50 -6.16
CA ILE A 35 16.71 2.70 -6.94
C ILE A 35 16.63 1.27 -6.41
N GLY A 36 16.16 0.34 -7.25
CA GLY A 36 15.97 -1.06 -6.88
C GLY A 36 16.97 -1.99 -7.57
N HIS A 37 17.57 -2.90 -6.80
CA HIS A 37 18.35 -4.01 -7.32
C HIS A 37 17.46 -5.27 -7.44
N SER A 38 17.57 -6.02 -8.55
CA SER A 38 16.84 -7.27 -8.77
C SER A 38 15.32 -7.12 -8.54
N MET A 39 14.70 -8.00 -7.74
CA MET A 39 13.27 -7.97 -7.39
C MET A 39 12.82 -6.66 -6.71
N GLY A 40 13.76 -5.85 -6.20
CA GLY A 40 13.48 -4.50 -5.72
C GLY A 40 12.85 -3.61 -6.79
N GLY A 41 13.20 -3.81 -8.07
CA GLY A 41 12.60 -3.08 -9.19
C GLY A 41 11.11 -3.39 -9.38
N GLN A 42 10.71 -4.66 -9.25
CA GLN A 42 9.30 -5.05 -9.30
C GLN A 42 8.51 -4.47 -8.11
N THR A 43 9.13 -4.48 -6.92
CA THR A 43 8.52 -3.95 -5.70
C THR A 43 8.28 -2.45 -5.80
N ILE A 44 9.26 -1.67 -6.29
CA ILE A 44 9.12 -0.22 -6.50
C ILE A 44 7.99 0.09 -7.50
N ARG A 45 7.92 -0.65 -8.61
CA ARG A 45 6.86 -0.47 -9.60
C ARG A 45 5.48 -0.74 -9.02
N TYR A 46 5.34 -1.79 -8.21
CA TYR A 46 4.07 -2.11 -7.59
C TYR A 46 3.67 -1.13 -6.48
N LEU A 47 4.65 -0.61 -5.72
CA LEU A 47 4.41 0.48 -4.78
C LEU A 47 3.83 1.71 -5.49
N GLU A 48 4.41 2.11 -6.62
CA GLU A 48 3.95 3.27 -7.39
C GLU A 48 2.56 3.05 -8.00
N GLU A 49 2.29 1.84 -8.52
CA GLU A 49 0.97 1.43 -9.00
C GLU A 49 -0.10 1.61 -7.91
N LEU A 50 0.18 1.12 -6.68
CA LEU A 50 -0.74 1.26 -5.56
C LEU A 50 -0.90 2.72 -5.13
N LEU A 51 0.16 3.52 -5.09
CA LEU A 51 0.06 4.94 -4.75
C LEU A 51 -0.82 5.71 -5.75
N ARG A 52 -0.66 5.46 -7.05
CA ARG A 52 -1.46 6.14 -8.08
C ARG A 52 -2.88 5.60 -8.15
N HIS A 53 -3.06 4.29 -8.20
CA HIS A 53 -4.34 3.65 -8.56
C HIS A 53 -5.06 2.97 -7.39
N GLY A 54 -4.38 2.73 -6.27
CA GLY A 54 -4.95 2.02 -5.13
C GLY A 54 -5.20 0.54 -5.41
N SER A 55 -6.10 -0.06 -4.65
CA SER A 55 -6.55 -1.44 -4.86
C SER A 55 -8.08 -1.51 -4.85
N PRO A 56 -8.73 -1.70 -6.01
CA PRO A 56 -10.18 -1.88 -6.08
C PRO A 56 -10.68 -3.06 -5.23
N GLU A 57 -9.91 -4.15 -5.15
CA GLU A 57 -10.24 -5.32 -4.33
C GLU A 57 -10.34 -4.96 -2.84
N GLU A 58 -9.39 -4.18 -2.31
CA GLU A 58 -9.41 -3.73 -0.92
C GLU A 58 -10.52 -2.70 -0.65
N VAL A 59 -10.76 -1.80 -1.62
CA VAL A 59 -11.84 -0.81 -1.54
C VAL A 59 -13.21 -1.51 -1.48
N ASP A 60 -13.45 -2.48 -2.35
CA ASP A 60 -14.73 -3.19 -2.40
C ASP A 60 -14.91 -4.11 -1.19
N TYR A 61 -13.83 -4.77 -0.74
CA TYR A 61 -13.86 -5.54 0.50
C TYR A 61 -14.22 -4.67 1.70
N GLN A 62 -13.63 -3.48 1.83
CA GLN A 62 -13.95 -2.54 2.90
C GLN A 62 -15.39 -2.02 2.82
N LYS A 63 -15.92 -1.76 1.62
CA LYS A 63 -17.34 -1.37 1.46
C LYS A 63 -18.29 -2.47 1.95
N GLN A 64 -17.95 -3.74 1.72
CA GLN A 64 -18.78 -4.88 2.09
C GLN A 64 -18.67 -5.26 3.58
N HIS A 65 -17.47 -5.17 4.15
CA HIS A 65 -17.18 -5.69 5.50
C HIS A 65 -16.97 -4.59 6.55
N GLY A 66 -16.91 -3.32 6.12
CA GLY A 66 -16.56 -2.19 6.98
C GLY A 66 -15.10 -2.22 7.41
N GLY A 67 -14.80 -1.47 8.48
CA GLY A 67 -13.45 -1.36 9.05
C GLY A 67 -12.54 -0.40 8.29
N ASP A 68 -11.27 -0.39 8.71
CA ASP A 68 -10.26 0.54 8.21
C ASP A 68 -9.72 0.14 6.83
N LEU A 69 -9.39 1.14 6.03
CA LEU A 69 -8.68 1.00 4.76
C LEU A 69 -7.39 1.83 4.79
N SER A 70 -6.25 1.17 4.59
CA SER A 70 -4.95 1.85 4.45
C SER A 70 -4.99 2.91 3.35
N PRO A 71 -4.42 4.11 3.56
CA PRO A 71 -4.32 5.15 2.52
C PRO A 71 -3.67 4.65 1.22
N LEU A 72 -2.76 3.68 1.31
CA LEU A 72 -2.09 3.08 0.15
C LEU A 72 -3.09 2.45 -0.84
N TYR A 73 -4.23 1.95 -0.38
CA TYR A 73 -5.21 1.27 -1.24
C TYR A 73 -6.25 2.21 -1.83
N LYS A 74 -6.22 3.52 -1.51
CA LYS A 74 -7.18 4.51 -2.01
C LYS A 74 -6.82 5.08 -3.37
N GLY A 75 -5.53 5.03 -3.75
CA GLY A 75 -5.01 5.72 -4.92
C GLY A 75 -4.93 7.25 -4.75
N GLY A 76 -4.44 7.94 -5.78
CA GLY A 76 -4.31 9.40 -5.82
C GLY A 76 -3.25 9.97 -4.86
N GLN A 77 -2.17 9.23 -4.62
CA GLN A 77 -1.08 9.59 -3.70
C GLN A 77 0.28 9.77 -4.40
N ASP A 78 0.30 10.07 -5.70
CA ASP A 78 1.55 10.24 -6.49
C ASP A 78 2.13 11.67 -6.50
#